data_AF-A0A260ZTZ2-F1
#
_entry.id   AF-A0A260ZTZ2-F1
#
_cell.length_a   1.000
_cell.length_b   1.000
_cell.length_c   1.000
_cell.angle_alpha   90.00
_cell.angle_beta   90.00
_cell.angle_gamma   90.00
#
_symmetry.space_group_name_H-M   'P 1'
#
loop_
_entity.id
_entity.type
_entity.pdbx_description
1 polymer ?
#
loop_
_entity_poly.entity_id
_entity_poly.type
_entity_poly.pdbx_seq_one_letter_code
_entity_poly.pdbx_strand_id
1 'polypeptide(L)'
;MSVAVISLIASVSYGLPSACLYLITFIIIIRNRKTFDSSFFEIYLFDGAMNLLTYFAGFFTMRLNKVTCEECLMAPLYKNLDGLLLKFIGTMGVHMAYVQYSMSTLVSLNRLSVLLNFNFFEPIWKRCIWIVVILIYFIPFLNTNVVFNNPMKVTHSEEDDSYSITSPELPITKIYGILIPFMFIANIICVLCNTISVIFISKLSIHRKTAESNFLIMMSITCSVQIVGTVITIALQYFSTSPLVFSILGMILPYSSDGLSLVQPWLLVCFSHSMREDMKSMLGLTTKRSERQLFHTRSFTN
;
A
#
# COMPACT_ATOMS: atom_id res chain seq x y z
N MET A 1 -5.76 25.53 16.24
CA MET A 1 -5.82 24.09 15.93
C MET A 1 -4.40 23.62 15.72
N SER A 2 -3.90 22.67 16.51
CA SER A 2 -2.50 22.23 16.42
C SER A 2 -2.25 21.50 15.09
N VAL A 3 -1.01 21.52 14.60
CA VAL A 3 -0.60 20.84 13.37
C VAL A 3 -0.91 19.35 13.41
N ALA A 4 -0.78 18.72 14.60
CA ALA A 4 -1.16 17.33 14.82
C ALA A 4 -2.66 17.07 14.59
N VAL A 5 -3.53 17.96 15.06
CA VAL A 5 -4.99 17.85 14.85
C VAL A 5 -5.35 18.05 13.38
N ILE A 6 -4.73 19.02 12.69
CA ILE A 6 -4.91 19.20 11.23
C ILE A 6 -4.52 17.91 10.50
N SER A 7 -3.37 17.34 10.87
CA SER A 7 -2.85 16.11 10.27
C SER A 7 -3.76 14.90 10.50
N LEU A 8 -4.34 14.78 11.71
CA LEU A 8 -5.32 13.76 12.05
C LEU A 8 -6.61 13.91 11.22
N ILE A 9 -7.17 15.12 11.17
CA ILE A 9 -8.41 15.41 10.42
C ILE A 9 -8.20 15.11 8.92
N ALA A 10 -7.07 15.55 8.36
CA ALA A 10 -6.71 15.25 6.98
C ALA A 10 -6.64 13.73 6.74
N SER A 11 -5.93 12.99 7.60
CA SER A 11 -5.83 11.54 7.52
C SER A 11 -7.16 10.81 7.56
N VAL A 12 -8.08 11.27 8.43
CA VAL A 12 -9.41 10.67 8.55
C VAL A 12 -10.25 10.98 7.32
N SER A 13 -10.16 12.21 6.79
CA SER A 13 -11.02 12.68 5.71
C SER A 13 -10.75 11.98 4.39
N TYR A 14 -9.50 11.63 4.05
CA TYR A 14 -9.22 10.79 2.88
C TYR A 14 -9.15 9.29 3.24
N GLY A 15 -8.73 8.95 4.45
CA GLY A 15 -8.44 7.56 4.82
C GLY A 15 -9.67 6.70 5.06
N LEU A 16 -10.69 7.21 5.76
CA LEU A 16 -11.93 6.46 5.95
C LEU A 16 -12.67 6.21 4.63
N PRO A 17 -12.88 7.20 3.74
CA PRO A 17 -13.49 6.93 2.44
C PRO A 17 -12.70 5.92 1.61
N SER A 18 -11.37 5.99 1.64
CA SER A 18 -10.50 5.04 0.92
C SER A 18 -10.60 3.62 1.49
N ALA A 19 -10.66 3.48 2.82
CA ALA A 19 -10.85 2.19 3.47
C ALA A 19 -12.23 1.59 3.16
N CYS A 20 -13.29 2.40 3.18
CA CYS A 20 -14.62 1.97 2.73
C CYS A 20 -14.60 1.53 1.26
N LEU A 21 -13.90 2.26 0.40
CA LEU A 21 -13.78 1.93 -1.01
C LEU A 21 -13.05 0.59 -1.22
N TYR A 22 -11.99 0.33 -0.46
CA TYR A 22 -11.34 -0.99 -0.45
C TYR A 22 -12.34 -2.10 -0.13
N LEU A 23 -13.08 -1.98 0.97
CA LEU A 23 -14.07 -2.99 1.37
C LEU A 23 -15.13 -3.22 0.28
N ILE A 24 -15.62 -2.15 -0.34
CA ILE A 24 -16.56 -2.23 -1.47
C ILE A 24 -15.93 -2.98 -2.65
N THR A 25 -14.71 -2.61 -3.06
CA THR A 25 -14.03 -3.29 -4.18
C THR A 25 -13.76 -4.76 -3.88
N PHE A 26 -13.43 -5.11 -2.63
CA PHE A 26 -13.23 -6.49 -2.20
C PHE A 26 -14.51 -7.29 -2.31
N ILE A 27 -15.63 -6.75 -1.81
CA ILE A 27 -16.95 -7.40 -1.90
C ILE A 27 -17.32 -7.64 -3.36
N ILE A 28 -17.11 -6.66 -4.25
CA ILE A 28 -17.42 -6.80 -5.68
C ILE A 28 -16.56 -7.90 -6.32
N ILE A 29 -15.25 -7.89 -6.11
CA ILE A 29 -14.33 -8.89 -6.67
C ILE A 29 -14.71 -10.29 -6.18
N ILE A 30 -14.95 -10.45 -4.88
CA ILE A 30 -15.29 -11.75 -4.28
C ILE A 30 -16.66 -12.25 -4.76
N ARG A 31 -17.65 -11.36 -4.91
CA ARG A 31 -18.99 -11.72 -5.38
C ARG A 31 -19.01 -12.06 -6.89
N ASN A 32 -18.21 -11.35 -7.68
CA ASN A 32 -18.16 -11.48 -9.14
C ASN A 32 -16.86 -12.17 -9.62
N ARG A 33 -16.38 -13.18 -8.89
CA ARG A 33 -15.12 -13.89 -9.19
C ARG A 33 -14.98 -14.38 -10.63
N LYS A 34 -16.09 -14.78 -11.29
CA LYS A 34 -16.06 -15.20 -12.70
C LYS A 34 -15.69 -14.07 -13.66
N THR A 35 -16.03 -12.83 -13.33
CA THR A 35 -15.71 -11.63 -14.12
C THR A 35 -14.31 -11.12 -13.80
N PHE A 36 -13.86 -11.30 -12.55
CA PHE A 36 -12.57 -10.82 -12.03
C PHE A 36 -11.59 -11.97 -11.76
N ASP A 37 -11.46 -12.89 -12.72
CA ASP A 37 -10.69 -14.14 -12.56
C ASP A 37 -9.19 -13.99 -12.89
N SER A 38 -8.69 -12.76 -13.08
CA SER A 38 -7.27 -12.53 -13.36
C SER A 38 -6.43 -12.53 -12.08
N SER A 39 -5.18 -12.97 -12.18
CA SER A 39 -4.19 -12.88 -11.11
C SER A 39 -4.03 -11.45 -10.57
N PHE A 40 -4.36 -10.42 -11.37
CA PHE A 40 -4.38 -9.03 -10.92
C PHE A 40 -5.25 -8.83 -9.68
N PHE A 41 -6.47 -9.35 -9.74
CA PHE A 41 -7.48 -9.10 -8.72
C PHE A 41 -7.17 -9.88 -7.46
N GLU A 42 -6.55 -11.06 -7.59
CA GLU A 42 -6.01 -11.80 -6.44
C GLU A 42 -4.90 -11.00 -5.73
N ILE A 43 -3.92 -10.48 -6.49
CA ILE A 43 -2.88 -9.60 -5.91
C ILE A 43 -3.50 -8.38 -5.25
N TYR A 44 -4.47 -7.74 -5.90
CA TYR A 44 -5.15 -6.55 -5.39
C TYR A 44 -5.85 -6.82 -4.05
N LEU A 45 -6.48 -7.98 -3.87
CA LEU A 45 -7.10 -8.35 -2.59
C LEU A 45 -6.06 -8.49 -1.47
N PHE A 46 -4.95 -9.18 -1.75
CA PHE A 46 -3.88 -9.37 -0.77
C PHE A 46 -3.16 -8.05 -0.46
N ASP A 47 -2.74 -7.32 -1.49
CA ASP A 47 -2.10 -6.01 -1.38
C ASP A 47 -2.98 -5.02 -0.62
N GLY A 48 -4.27 -4.95 -0.96
CA GLY A 48 -5.21 -4.07 -0.28
C GLY A 48 -5.40 -4.42 1.21
N ALA A 49 -5.41 -5.70 1.57
CA ALA A 49 -5.50 -6.10 2.98
C ALA A 49 -4.26 -5.65 3.76
N MET A 50 -3.07 -5.81 3.17
CA MET A 50 -1.82 -5.33 3.75
C MET A 50 -1.78 -3.81 3.83
N ASN A 51 -2.25 -3.10 2.80
CA ASN A 51 -2.29 -1.64 2.77
C ASN A 51 -3.27 -1.07 3.80
N LEU A 52 -4.43 -1.69 4.03
CA LEU A 52 -5.33 -1.33 5.12
C LEU A 52 -4.65 -1.51 6.48
N LEU A 53 -3.95 -2.63 6.68
CA LEU A 53 -3.18 -2.86 7.91
C LEU A 53 -2.10 -1.79 8.10
N THR A 54 -1.35 -1.42 7.05
CA THR A 54 -0.36 -0.35 7.10
C THR A 54 -0.99 0.98 7.49
N TYR A 55 -2.10 1.35 6.85
CA TYR A 55 -2.78 2.61 7.12
C TYR A 55 -3.26 2.68 8.57
N PHE A 56 -3.95 1.65 9.08
CA PHE A 56 -4.44 1.67 10.46
C PHE A 56 -3.30 1.61 11.50
N ALA A 57 -2.24 0.83 11.24
CA ALA A 57 -1.06 0.80 12.09
C ALA A 57 -0.34 2.16 12.11
N GLY A 58 -0.17 2.80 10.94
CA GLY A 58 0.43 4.13 10.82
C GLY A 58 -0.44 5.21 11.46
N PHE A 59 -1.76 5.14 11.28
CA PHE A 59 -2.71 6.03 11.93
C PHE A 59 -2.58 5.98 13.46
N PHE A 60 -2.53 4.77 14.02
CA PHE A 60 -2.37 4.57 15.46
C PHE A 60 -1.00 5.03 15.99
N THR A 61 0.09 4.73 15.28
CA THR A 61 1.47 4.94 15.77
C THR A 61 2.08 6.30 15.44
N MET A 62 1.58 6.99 14.41
CA MET A 62 2.18 8.23 13.91
C MET A 62 1.27 9.46 13.99
N ARG A 63 -0.05 9.27 14.17
CA ARG A 63 -1.03 10.38 14.17
C ARG A 63 -1.83 10.45 15.45
N LEU A 64 -2.50 9.36 15.83
CA LEU A 64 -3.36 9.36 17.02
C LEU A 64 -2.56 9.62 18.30
N ASN A 65 -1.33 9.10 18.39
CA ASN A 65 -0.42 9.33 19.51
C ASN A 65 -0.03 10.80 19.68
N LYS A 66 0.06 11.56 18.58
CA LYS A 66 0.42 12.98 18.57
C LYS A 66 -0.70 13.92 19.02
N VAL A 67 -1.93 13.43 19.08
CA VAL A 67 -3.12 14.19 19.50
C VAL A 67 -3.63 13.73 20.87
N THR A 68 -3.13 12.59 21.36
CA THR A 68 -3.56 12.03 22.64
C THR A 68 -2.77 12.68 23.77
N CYS A 69 -3.42 13.59 24.48
CA CYS A 69 -2.95 14.19 25.73
C CYS A 69 -2.97 13.21 26.90
N GLU A 70 -2.31 13.55 28.01
CA GLU A 70 -2.27 12.66 29.18
C GLU A 70 -3.65 12.38 29.81
N GLU A 71 -4.55 13.37 29.78
CA GLU A 71 -5.91 13.29 30.31
C GLU A 71 -6.95 12.87 29.26
N CYS A 72 -6.53 12.64 28.01
CA CYS A 72 -7.43 12.32 26.92
C CYS A 72 -8.05 10.92 27.10
N LEU A 73 -9.27 10.73 26.57
CA LEU A 73 -9.98 9.44 26.60
C LEU A 73 -9.14 8.27 26.05
N MET A 74 -8.28 8.54 25.07
CA MET A 74 -7.42 7.54 24.42
C MET A 74 -6.07 7.34 25.13
N ALA A 75 -5.73 8.13 26.15
CA ALA A 75 -4.47 8.00 26.89
C ALA A 75 -4.24 6.60 27.50
N PRO A 76 -5.26 5.91 28.06
CA PRO A 76 -5.09 4.56 28.57
C PRO A 76 -4.61 3.55 27.51
N LEU A 77 -4.91 3.76 26.22
CA LEU A 77 -4.43 2.88 25.15
C LEU A 77 -2.91 2.92 25.00
N TYR A 78 -2.30 4.10 25.19
CA TYR A 78 -0.85 4.28 25.09
C TYR A 78 -0.15 3.96 26.42
N LYS A 79 -0.75 4.30 27.56
CA LYS A 79 -0.20 4.00 28.90
C LYS A 79 -0.14 2.48 29.18
N ASN A 80 -1.11 1.72 28.69
CA ASN A 80 -1.17 0.26 28.86
C ASN A 80 -0.47 -0.51 27.72
N LEU A 81 0.17 0.18 26.77
CA LEU A 81 0.84 -0.47 25.65
C LEU A 81 2.23 -0.95 26.10
N ASP A 82 2.38 -2.22 26.42
CA ASP A 82 3.64 -2.78 26.88
C ASP A 82 4.00 -4.14 26.24
N GLY A 83 5.12 -4.70 26.70
CA GLY A 83 5.55 -6.06 26.40
C GLY A 83 5.65 -6.39 24.91
N LEU A 84 5.04 -7.53 24.54
CA LEU A 84 5.09 -8.08 23.19
C LEU A 84 4.31 -7.23 22.17
N LEU A 85 3.18 -6.64 22.61
CA LEU A 85 2.30 -5.88 21.73
C LEU A 85 2.98 -4.59 21.25
N LEU A 86 3.64 -3.87 22.16
CA LEU A 86 4.41 -2.67 21.82
C LEU A 86 5.56 -2.99 20.85
N LYS A 87 6.30 -4.09 21.09
CA LYS A 87 7.35 -4.55 20.18
C LYS A 87 6.82 -4.89 18.79
N PHE A 88 5.68 -5.58 18.73
CA PHE A 88 5.02 -5.91 17.47
C PHE A 88 4.61 -4.63 16.72
N ILE A 89 3.88 -3.72 17.35
CA ILE A 89 3.40 -2.47 16.75
C ILE A 89 4.58 -1.62 16.24
N GLY A 90 5.63 -1.47 17.04
CA GLY A 90 6.85 -0.75 16.65
C GLY A 90 7.55 -1.37 15.45
N THR A 91 7.65 -2.71 15.43
CA THR A 91 8.26 -3.45 14.32
C THR A 91 7.43 -3.31 13.04
N MET A 92 6.10 -3.35 13.16
CA MET A 92 5.19 -3.21 12.02
C MET A 92 5.36 -1.87 11.29
N GLY A 93 5.69 -0.79 12.00
CA GLY A 93 5.95 0.52 11.38
C GLY A 93 7.07 0.49 10.34
N VAL A 94 8.11 -0.32 10.56
CA VAL A 94 9.24 -0.49 9.62
C VAL A 94 8.99 -1.64 8.65
N HIS A 95 8.43 -2.75 9.17
CA HIS A 95 8.16 -3.95 8.40
C HIS A 95 7.21 -3.70 7.22
N MET A 96 6.17 -2.91 7.44
CA MET A 96 5.21 -2.62 6.37
C MET A 96 5.81 -1.81 5.23
N ALA A 97 6.86 -1.01 5.46
CA ALA A 97 7.57 -0.34 4.37
C ALA A 97 8.23 -1.34 3.42
N TYR A 98 8.84 -2.41 3.95
CA TYR A 98 9.37 -3.49 3.10
C TYR A 98 8.26 -4.19 2.31
N VAL A 99 7.17 -4.55 2.99
CA VAL A 99 6.02 -5.25 2.38
C VAL A 99 5.40 -4.42 1.26
N GLN A 100 5.15 -3.12 1.48
CA GLN A 100 4.57 -2.23 0.47
C GLN A 100 5.43 -2.11 -0.79
N TYR A 101 6.74 -1.97 -0.61
CA TYR A 101 7.69 -1.85 -1.73
C TYR A 101 7.80 -3.17 -2.50
N SER A 102 7.88 -4.30 -1.78
CA SER A 102 7.86 -5.64 -2.39
C SER A 102 6.56 -5.92 -3.16
N MET A 103 5.40 -5.59 -2.59
CA MET A 103 4.11 -5.80 -3.24
C MET A 103 3.98 -4.92 -4.49
N SER A 104 4.41 -3.67 -4.42
CA SER A 104 4.45 -2.77 -5.59
C SER A 104 5.32 -3.35 -6.72
N THR A 105 6.50 -3.87 -6.38
CA THR A 105 7.38 -4.56 -7.34
C THR A 105 6.74 -5.83 -7.89
N LEU A 106 6.07 -6.63 -7.06
CA LEU A 106 5.35 -7.83 -7.48
C LEU A 106 4.26 -7.49 -8.50
N VAL A 107 3.46 -6.44 -8.25
CA VAL A 107 2.42 -5.98 -9.16
C VAL A 107 3.03 -5.59 -10.52
N SER A 108 4.11 -4.80 -10.51
CA SER A 108 4.82 -4.40 -11.74
C SER A 108 5.38 -5.61 -12.52
N LEU A 109 5.97 -6.59 -11.83
CA LEU A 109 6.47 -7.82 -12.46
C LEU A 109 5.35 -8.69 -13.02
N ASN A 110 4.25 -8.84 -12.27
CA ASN A 110 3.09 -9.60 -12.69
C ASN A 110 2.49 -8.99 -13.96
N ARG A 111 2.29 -7.67 -14.01
CA ARG A 111 1.75 -7.02 -15.21
C ARG A 111 2.69 -7.14 -16.40
N LEU A 112 3.99 -6.91 -16.23
CA LEU A 112 4.95 -7.06 -17.32
C LEU A 112 4.93 -8.49 -17.88
N SER A 113 5.03 -9.51 -17.03
CA SER A 113 5.05 -10.91 -17.46
C SER A 113 3.75 -11.32 -18.18
N VAL A 114 2.59 -10.92 -17.67
CA VAL A 114 1.30 -11.16 -18.32
C VAL A 114 1.17 -10.42 -19.65
N LEU A 115 1.74 -9.21 -19.77
CA LEU A 115 1.81 -8.45 -21.03
C LEU A 115 2.69 -9.15 -22.07
N LEU A 116 3.82 -9.72 -21.64
CA LEU A 116 4.77 -10.44 -22.50
C LEU A 116 4.17 -11.75 -23.04
N ASN A 117 3.57 -12.56 -22.17
CA ASN A 117 2.91 -13.80 -22.57
C ASN A 117 1.78 -14.20 -21.60
N PHE A 118 0.58 -13.73 -21.91
CA PHE A 118 -0.63 -14.01 -21.12
C PHE A 118 -0.89 -15.51 -20.92
N ASN A 119 -0.82 -16.30 -22.00
CA ASN A 119 -1.17 -17.72 -21.97
C ASN A 119 -0.23 -18.56 -21.10
N PHE A 120 1.03 -18.13 -20.98
CA PHE A 120 2.02 -18.83 -20.17
C PHE A 120 2.06 -18.33 -18.73
N PHE A 121 2.11 -17.01 -18.52
CA PHE A 121 2.33 -16.45 -17.19
C PHE A 121 1.07 -16.36 -16.33
N GLU A 122 -0.11 -16.13 -16.90
CA GLU A 122 -1.35 -16.00 -16.11
C GLU A 122 -1.66 -17.27 -15.28
N PRO A 123 -1.59 -18.50 -15.84
CA PRO A 123 -1.83 -19.72 -15.06
C PRO A 123 -0.79 -19.94 -13.95
N ILE A 124 0.48 -19.58 -14.21
CA ILE A 124 1.56 -19.70 -13.23
C ILE A 124 1.31 -18.75 -12.06
N TRP A 125 0.96 -17.50 -12.36
CA TRP A 125 0.67 -16.51 -11.32
C TRP A 125 -0.50 -16.95 -10.45
N LYS A 126 -1.63 -17.36 -11.04
CA LYS A 126 -2.80 -17.83 -10.25
C LYS A 126 -2.47 -18.99 -9.30
N ARG A 127 -1.53 -19.87 -9.67
CA ARG A 127 -1.13 -20.99 -8.80
C ARG A 127 -0.15 -20.59 -7.70
N CYS A 128 0.77 -19.67 -8.00
CA CYS A 128 1.90 -19.35 -7.12
C CYS A 128 1.72 -18.03 -6.34
N ILE A 129 0.71 -17.20 -6.64
CA ILE A 129 0.58 -15.84 -6.08
C ILE A 129 0.62 -15.83 -4.56
N TRP A 130 -0.13 -16.73 -3.93
CA TRP A 130 -0.30 -16.77 -2.48
C TRP A 130 1.02 -17.14 -1.80
N ILE A 131 1.84 -18.01 -2.41
CA ILE A 131 3.17 -18.36 -1.91
C ILE A 131 4.07 -17.13 -1.95
N VAL A 132 4.08 -16.41 -3.07
CA VAL A 132 4.91 -15.21 -3.23
C VAL A 132 4.49 -14.11 -2.25
N VAL A 133 3.19 -13.90 -2.05
CA VAL A 133 2.68 -12.93 -1.07
C VAL A 133 3.09 -13.30 0.36
N ILE A 134 2.97 -14.58 0.75
CA ILE A 134 3.42 -15.05 2.06
C ILE A 134 4.93 -14.80 2.22
N LEU A 135 5.73 -15.12 1.21
CA LEU A 135 7.17 -14.86 1.24
C LEU A 135 7.47 -13.36 1.36
N ILE A 136 6.77 -12.50 0.63
CA ILE A 136 6.91 -11.03 0.74
C ILE A 136 6.59 -10.53 2.15
N TYR A 137 5.64 -11.16 2.84
CA TYR A 137 5.33 -10.81 4.21
C TYR A 137 6.40 -11.29 5.20
N PHE A 138 6.84 -12.55 5.11
CA PHE A 138 7.72 -13.12 6.13
C PHE A 138 9.22 -12.84 5.89
N ILE A 139 9.69 -12.73 4.65
CA ILE A 139 11.11 -12.49 4.35
C ILE A 139 11.64 -11.19 4.96
N PRO A 140 10.92 -10.05 4.91
CA PRO A 140 11.37 -8.82 5.56
C PRO A 140 11.59 -8.96 7.06
N PHE A 141 10.96 -9.96 7.72
CA PHE A 141 11.20 -10.23 9.13
C PHE A 141 12.66 -10.59 9.43
N LEU A 142 13.40 -11.17 8.47
CA LEU A 142 14.83 -11.44 8.62
C LEU A 142 15.63 -10.16 8.92
N ASN A 143 15.22 -9.03 8.34
CA ASN A 143 15.84 -7.72 8.58
C ASN A 143 15.18 -7.00 9.76
N THR A 144 13.84 -7.03 9.87
CA THR A 144 13.12 -6.27 10.91
C THR A 144 13.16 -6.94 12.29
N ASN A 145 13.63 -8.18 12.40
CA ASN A 145 13.85 -8.86 13.68
C ASN A 145 14.81 -8.06 14.60
N VAL A 146 15.72 -7.27 14.02
CA VAL A 146 16.55 -6.35 14.81
C VAL A 146 15.68 -5.36 15.59
N VAL A 147 14.65 -4.77 14.97
CA VAL A 147 13.73 -3.85 15.65
C VAL A 147 12.93 -4.59 16.72
N PHE A 148 12.47 -5.81 16.43
CA PHE A 148 11.66 -6.61 17.34
C PHE A 148 12.40 -7.03 18.62
N ASN A 149 13.70 -7.33 18.51
CA ASN A 149 14.50 -7.77 19.65
C ASN A 149 14.92 -6.61 20.57
N ASN A 150 15.00 -5.39 20.04
CA ASN A 150 15.34 -4.21 20.84
C ASN A 150 14.15 -3.76 21.71
N PRO A 151 14.41 -3.20 22.91
CA PRO A 151 13.35 -2.67 23.75
C PRO A 151 12.68 -1.47 23.07
N MET A 152 11.35 -1.51 23.01
CA MET A 152 10.50 -0.40 22.61
C MET A 152 9.92 0.25 23.87
N LYS A 153 9.83 1.58 23.89
CA LYS A 153 9.21 2.34 24.99
C LYS A 153 8.23 3.36 24.42
N VAL A 154 7.14 3.56 25.16
CA VAL A 154 6.24 4.70 24.96
C VAL A 154 6.78 5.86 25.80
N THR A 155 7.15 6.96 25.15
CA THR A 155 7.64 8.18 25.78
C THR A 155 6.60 9.28 25.62
N HIS A 156 6.16 9.87 26.73
CA HIS A 156 5.32 11.07 26.72
C HIS A 156 6.21 12.31 26.74
N SER A 157 5.91 13.28 25.87
CA SER A 157 6.56 14.58 25.84
C SER A 157 5.67 15.60 26.51
N GLU A 158 6.12 16.17 27.63
CA GLU A 158 5.38 17.21 28.36
C GLU A 158 5.28 18.52 27.57
N GLU A 159 6.25 18.82 26.70
CA GLU A 159 6.26 20.04 25.87
C GLU A 159 5.18 20.03 24.79
N ASP A 160 4.94 18.88 24.17
CA ASP A 160 3.98 18.71 23.07
C ASP A 160 2.68 18.02 23.52
N ASP A 161 2.59 17.65 24.82
CA ASP A 161 1.55 16.80 25.43
C ASP A 161 1.11 15.65 24.51
N SER A 162 2.09 14.82 24.15
CA SER A 162 1.90 13.76 23.16
C SER A 162 2.72 12.51 23.45
N TYR A 163 2.25 11.37 22.93
CA TYR A 163 2.94 10.10 23.03
C TYR A 163 3.81 9.83 21.80
N SER A 164 4.96 9.20 22.01
CA SER A 164 5.85 8.71 20.95
C SER A 164 6.27 7.28 21.26
N ILE A 165 6.35 6.44 20.22
CA ILE A 165 6.82 5.07 20.33
C ILE A 165 8.22 5.03 19.75
N THR A 166 9.22 4.83 20.60
CA THR A 166 10.63 4.87 20.18
C THR A 166 11.42 3.70 20.77
N SER A 167 12.49 3.30 20.08
CA SER A 167 13.50 2.42 20.64
C SER A 167 14.70 3.29 21.06
N PRO A 168 15.01 3.41 22.37
CA PRO A 168 16.14 4.22 22.83
C PRO A 168 17.49 3.72 22.28
N GLU A 169 17.58 2.41 22.02
CA GLU A 169 18.83 1.72 21.68
C GLU A 169 19.03 1.56 20.17
N LEU A 170 18.00 1.82 19.37
CA LEU A 170 18.04 1.66 17.92
C LEU A 170 17.80 2.99 17.19
N PRO A 171 18.86 3.74 16.86
CA PRO A 171 18.72 5.00 16.15
C PRO A 171 18.13 4.76 14.76
N ILE A 172 17.21 5.66 14.36
CA ILE A 172 16.52 5.64 13.06
C ILE A 172 17.51 5.56 11.90
N THR A 173 18.70 6.13 12.06
CA THR A 173 19.76 6.12 11.05
C THR A 173 20.29 4.73 10.69
N LYS A 174 20.29 3.80 11.65
CA LYS A 174 20.66 2.39 11.41
C LYS A 174 19.54 1.64 10.68
N ILE A 175 18.29 1.91 11.05
CA ILE A 175 17.11 1.30 10.42
C ILE A 175 17.03 1.71 8.95
N TYR A 176 17.09 3.01 8.68
CA TYR A 176 17.03 3.55 7.32
C TYR A 176 18.26 3.19 6.48
N GLY A 177 19.44 3.03 7.09
CA GLY A 177 20.63 2.55 6.40
C GLY A 177 20.46 1.19 5.71
N ILE A 178 19.64 0.29 6.26
CA ILE A 178 19.33 -1.03 5.67
C ILE A 178 18.10 -0.96 4.76
N LEU A 179 17.11 -0.15 5.12
CA LEU A 179 15.86 -0.01 4.36
C LEU A 179 16.06 0.72 3.02
N ILE A 180 16.86 1.79 2.98
CA ILE A 180 17.05 2.61 1.78
C ILE A 180 17.61 1.80 0.59
N PRO A 181 18.68 0.99 0.73
CA PRO A 181 19.15 0.15 -0.37
C PRO A 181 18.08 -0.76 -0.95
N PHE A 182 17.25 -1.37 -0.09
CA PHE A 182 16.14 -2.20 -0.52
C PHE A 182 15.09 -1.38 -1.30
N MET A 183 14.67 -0.23 -0.78
CA MET A 183 13.72 0.67 -1.45
C MET A 183 14.23 1.12 -2.82
N PHE A 184 15.54 1.42 -2.91
CA PHE A 184 16.19 1.82 -4.15
C PHE A 184 16.18 0.71 -5.20
N ILE A 185 16.53 -0.52 -4.82
CA ILE A 185 16.48 -1.69 -5.71
C ILE A 185 15.05 -1.95 -6.18
N ALA A 186 14.07 -1.94 -5.27
CA ALA A 186 12.66 -2.14 -5.60
C ALA A 186 12.17 -1.08 -6.61
N ASN A 187 12.53 0.19 -6.41
CA ASN A 187 12.19 1.26 -7.35
C ASN A 187 12.82 1.06 -8.73
N ILE A 188 14.10 0.67 -8.81
CA ILE A 188 14.75 0.37 -10.09
C ILE A 188 13.97 -0.71 -10.83
N ILE A 189 13.61 -1.80 -10.14
CA ILE A 189 12.85 -2.90 -10.75
C ILE A 189 11.48 -2.39 -11.23
N CYS A 190 10.75 -1.62 -10.42
CA CYS A 190 9.47 -1.03 -10.80
C CYS A 190 9.59 -0.13 -12.05
N VAL A 191 10.57 0.77 -12.08
CA VAL A 191 10.80 1.68 -13.21
C VAL A 191 11.15 0.91 -14.47
N LEU A 192 12.03 -0.09 -14.38
CA LEU A 192 12.39 -0.95 -15.51
C LEU A 192 11.16 -1.72 -16.02
N CYS A 193 10.39 -2.34 -15.11
CA CYS A 193 9.19 -3.09 -15.49
C CYS A 193 8.15 -2.21 -16.19
N ASN A 194 7.91 -1.02 -15.64
CA ASN A 194 6.97 -0.07 -16.23
C ASN A 194 7.46 0.43 -17.59
N THR A 195 8.75 0.74 -17.73
CA THR A 195 9.36 1.20 -18.99
C THR A 195 9.25 0.12 -20.07
N ILE A 196 9.61 -1.12 -19.76
CA ILE A 196 9.48 -2.25 -20.69
C ILE A 196 8.00 -2.45 -21.07
N SER A 197 7.09 -2.34 -20.10
CA SER A 197 5.65 -2.47 -20.36
C SER A 197 5.16 -1.41 -21.35
N VAL A 198 5.63 -0.16 -21.27
CA VAL A 198 5.31 0.91 -22.25
C VAL A 198 5.83 0.57 -23.65
N ILE A 199 7.04 0.02 -23.74
CA ILE A 199 7.62 -0.36 -25.04
C ILE A 199 6.78 -1.48 -25.67
N PHE A 200 6.37 -2.49 -24.89
CA PHE A 200 5.58 -3.61 -25.41
C PHE A 200 4.14 -3.22 -25.74
N ILE A 201 3.49 -2.37 -24.94
CA ILE A 201 2.10 -1.97 -25.19
C ILE A 201 1.94 -1.21 -26.52
N SER A 202 3.00 -0.52 -26.96
CA SER A 202 3.01 0.18 -28.25
C SER A 202 2.84 -0.78 -29.44
N LYS A 203 3.18 -2.07 -29.27
CA LYS A 203 3.14 -3.12 -30.29
C LYS A 203 1.84 -3.93 -30.29
N LEU A 204 0.91 -3.67 -29.36
CA LEU A 204 -0.34 -4.40 -29.23
C LEU A 204 -1.47 -3.81 -30.08
N SER A 205 -2.49 -4.62 -30.38
CA SER A 205 -3.71 -4.18 -31.06
C SER A 205 -4.46 -3.11 -30.25
N ILE A 206 -5.19 -2.22 -30.94
CA ILE A 206 -5.84 -1.03 -30.36
C ILE A 206 -6.74 -1.40 -29.16
N HIS A 207 -7.57 -2.44 -29.29
CA HIS A 207 -8.50 -2.84 -28.23
C HIS A 207 -7.79 -3.33 -26.96
N ARG A 208 -6.76 -4.17 -27.12
CA ARG A 208 -5.95 -4.67 -26.00
C ARG A 208 -5.10 -3.56 -25.39
N LYS A 209 -4.57 -2.66 -26.21
CA LYS A 209 -3.80 -1.48 -25.80
C LYS A 209 -4.58 -0.60 -24.83
N THR A 210 -5.87 -0.33 -25.08
CA THR A 210 -6.68 0.51 -24.17
C THR A 210 -6.87 -0.14 -22.80
N ALA A 211 -7.18 -1.44 -22.75
CA ALA A 211 -7.36 -2.15 -21.48
C ALA A 211 -6.06 -2.23 -20.67
N GLU A 212 -4.94 -2.59 -21.31
CA GLU A 212 -3.63 -2.72 -20.65
C GLU A 212 -3.04 -1.34 -20.26
N SER A 213 -3.34 -0.28 -21.02
CA SER A 213 -2.81 1.06 -20.75
C SER A 213 -3.35 1.61 -19.44
N ASN A 214 -4.59 1.28 -19.12
CA ASN A 214 -5.22 1.65 -17.84
C ASN A 214 -4.45 1.04 -16.66
N PHE A 215 -4.11 -0.25 -16.73
CA PHE A 215 -3.28 -0.91 -15.69
C PHE A 215 -1.88 -0.32 -15.61
N LEU A 216 -1.28 0.03 -16.75
CA LEU A 216 0.04 0.65 -16.80
C LEU A 216 0.07 2.04 -16.15
N ILE A 217 -0.98 2.84 -16.35
CA ILE A 217 -1.11 4.15 -15.70
C ILE A 217 -1.20 3.97 -14.18
N MET A 218 -2.01 3.00 -13.70
CA MET A 218 -2.12 2.73 -12.25
C MET A 218 -0.76 2.36 -11.63
N MET A 219 0.01 1.50 -12.29
CA MET A 219 1.36 1.14 -11.82
C MET A 219 2.35 2.30 -11.89
N SER A 220 2.27 3.13 -12.93
CA SER A 220 3.13 4.31 -13.07
C SER A 220 2.89 5.30 -11.93
N ILE A 221 1.63 5.57 -11.58
CA ILE A 221 1.27 6.42 -10.45
C ILE A 221 1.82 5.84 -9.14
N THR A 222 1.60 4.54 -8.90
CA THR A 222 2.08 3.85 -7.69
C THR A 222 3.61 3.94 -7.58
N CYS A 223 4.32 3.69 -8.68
CA CYS A 223 5.77 3.81 -8.76
C CYS A 223 6.26 5.25 -8.49
N SER A 224 5.56 6.28 -8.98
CA SER A 224 5.89 7.67 -8.65
C SER A 224 5.75 7.97 -7.15
N VAL A 225 4.68 7.49 -6.50
CA VAL A 225 4.51 7.65 -5.04
C VAL A 225 5.60 6.90 -4.28
N GLN A 226 6.02 5.72 -4.77
CA GLN A 226 7.10 4.91 -4.20
C GLN A 226 8.46 5.65 -4.26
N ILE A 227 8.76 6.31 -5.39
CA ILE A 227 9.95 7.16 -5.52
C ILE A 227 9.91 8.32 -4.52
N VAL A 228 8.76 8.99 -4.38
CA VAL A 228 8.60 10.09 -3.40
C VAL A 228 8.88 9.61 -1.98
N GLY A 229 8.33 8.45 -1.58
CA GLY A 229 8.56 7.89 -0.25
C GLY A 229 10.03 7.56 0.01
N THR A 230 10.74 7.11 -1.02
CA THR A 230 12.17 6.82 -0.95
C THR A 230 12.99 8.09 -0.80
N VAL A 231 12.68 9.13 -1.57
CA VAL A 231 13.34 10.43 -1.47
C VAL A 231 13.16 11.04 -0.07
N ILE A 232 11.94 10.98 0.49
CA ILE A 232 11.68 11.46 1.87
C ILE A 232 12.50 10.66 2.89
N THR A 233 12.59 9.34 2.73
CA THR A 233 13.35 8.47 3.65
C THR A 233 14.86 8.74 3.58
N ILE A 234 15.41 8.98 2.38
CA ILE A 234 16.80 9.41 2.19
C ILE A 234 17.04 10.79 2.82
N ALA A 235 16.12 11.73 2.62
CA ALA A 235 16.21 13.05 3.22
C ALA A 235 16.19 12.98 4.76
N LEU A 236 15.35 12.12 5.35
CA LEU A 236 15.32 11.89 6.80
C LEU A 236 16.66 11.35 7.33
N GLN A 237 17.29 10.43 6.60
CA GLN A 237 18.62 9.93 6.94
C GLN A 237 19.66 11.05 6.94
N TYR A 238 19.69 11.83 5.84
CA TYR A 238 20.69 12.87 5.61
C TYR A 238 20.55 14.05 6.58
N PHE A 239 19.32 14.46 6.89
CA PHE A 239 19.02 15.59 7.78
C PHE A 239 18.72 15.17 9.22
N SER A 240 19.14 13.97 9.64
CA SER A 240 18.93 13.47 11.01
C SER A 240 19.53 14.35 12.11
N THR A 241 20.50 15.19 11.79
CA THR A 241 21.12 16.16 12.71
C THR A 241 20.44 17.53 12.74
N SER A 242 19.48 17.79 11.84
CA SER A 242 18.73 19.06 11.77
C SER A 242 17.32 18.85 12.33
N PRO A 243 17.04 19.26 13.58
CA PRO A 243 15.78 18.92 14.26
C PRO A 243 14.53 19.44 13.51
N LEU A 244 14.61 20.64 12.95
CA LEU A 244 13.50 21.26 12.23
C LEU A 244 13.17 20.52 10.94
N VAL A 245 14.18 20.19 10.12
CA VAL A 245 13.98 19.49 8.84
C VAL A 245 13.52 18.05 9.10
N PHE A 246 14.12 17.38 10.09
CA PHE A 246 13.72 16.03 10.50
C PHE A 246 12.26 15.96 10.94
N SER A 247 11.81 16.92 11.75
CA SER A 247 10.41 16.99 12.21
C SER A 247 9.44 17.19 11.04
N ILE A 248 9.73 18.11 10.11
CA ILE A 248 8.89 18.36 8.93
C ILE A 248 8.81 17.10 8.05
N LEU A 249 9.94 16.48 7.74
CA LEU A 249 9.96 15.26 6.92
C LEU A 249 9.25 14.09 7.62
N GLY A 250 9.36 13.98 8.95
CA GLY A 250 8.66 12.99 9.76
C GLY A 250 7.14 13.21 9.80
N MET A 251 6.67 14.45 9.58
CA MET A 251 5.25 14.73 9.39
C MET A 251 4.76 14.37 7.98
N ILE A 252 5.62 14.52 6.95
CA ILE A 252 5.25 14.27 5.55
C ILE A 252 5.29 12.77 5.21
N LEU A 253 6.25 12.02 5.75
CA LEU A 253 6.46 10.59 5.44
C LEU A 253 5.17 9.74 5.54
N PRO A 254 4.33 9.86 6.60
CA PRO A 254 3.07 9.12 6.70
C PRO A 254 2.11 9.37 5.52
N TYR A 255 2.11 10.58 4.94
CA TYR A 255 1.27 10.87 3.77
C TYR A 255 1.75 10.15 2.51
N SER A 256 3.06 9.98 2.35
CA SER A 256 3.60 9.20 1.24
C SER A 256 3.26 7.71 1.38
N SER A 257 3.36 7.16 2.60
CA SER A 257 2.94 5.77 2.88
C SER A 257 1.44 5.58 2.67
N ASP A 258 0.62 6.57 3.03
CA ASP A 258 -0.81 6.55 2.74
C ASP A 258 -1.10 6.62 1.25
N GLY A 259 -0.35 7.42 0.50
CA GLY A 259 -0.43 7.44 -0.96
C GLY A 259 -0.15 6.06 -1.55
N LEU A 260 0.81 5.32 -1.00
CA LEU A 260 1.08 3.93 -1.36
C LEU A 260 0.05 2.94 -0.83
N SER A 261 -0.79 3.29 0.14
CA SER A 261 -1.74 2.36 0.74
C SER A 261 -3.15 2.55 0.20
N LEU A 262 -3.56 3.79 -0.04
CA LEU A 262 -4.95 4.17 -0.20
C LEU A 262 -5.31 4.58 -1.62
N VAL A 263 -4.33 4.80 -2.50
CA VAL A 263 -4.60 5.27 -3.88
C VAL A 263 -5.14 4.15 -4.77
N GLN A 264 -4.77 2.89 -4.51
CA GLN A 264 -5.12 1.73 -5.34
C GLN A 264 -6.63 1.54 -5.60
N PRO A 265 -7.54 1.63 -4.61
CA PRO A 265 -8.96 1.45 -4.85
C PRO A 265 -9.54 2.56 -5.72
N TRP A 266 -9.04 3.80 -5.56
CA TRP A 266 -9.42 4.91 -6.41
C TRP A 266 -8.94 4.70 -7.84
N LEU A 267 -7.68 4.29 -8.02
CA LEU A 267 -7.13 3.96 -9.32
C LEU A 267 -7.94 2.85 -9.99
N LEU A 268 -8.27 1.78 -9.26
CA LEU A 268 -9.05 0.68 -9.80
C LEU A 268 -10.43 1.14 -10.27
N VAL A 269 -11.13 1.95 -9.47
CA VAL A 269 -12.44 2.49 -9.83
C VAL A 269 -12.35 3.47 -11.00
N CYS A 270 -11.33 4.34 -11.03
CA CYS A 270 -11.13 5.33 -12.09
C CYS A 270 -10.76 4.69 -13.45
N PHE A 271 -10.00 3.60 -13.44
CA PHE A 271 -9.45 3.00 -14.66
C PHE A 271 -10.14 1.69 -15.08
N SER A 272 -10.91 1.03 -14.21
CA SER A 272 -11.68 -0.17 -14.56
C SER A 272 -13.17 0.13 -14.80
N HIS A 273 -13.57 0.09 -16.07
CA HIS A 273 -14.99 0.23 -16.44
C HIS A 273 -15.85 -0.87 -15.82
N SER A 274 -15.37 -2.12 -15.82
CA SER A 274 -16.10 -3.26 -15.23
C SER A 274 -16.35 -3.06 -13.73
N MET A 275 -15.36 -2.53 -13.00
CA MET A 275 -15.52 -2.24 -11.57
C MET A 275 -16.62 -1.19 -11.31
N ARG A 276 -16.64 -0.11 -12.10
CA ARG A 276 -17.67 0.93 -11.97
C ARG A 276 -19.08 0.42 -12.24
N GLU A 277 -19.25 -0.41 -13.26
CA GLU A 277 -20.56 -0.95 -13.62
C GLU A 277 -21.07 -1.91 -12.53
N ASP A 278 -20.22 -2.79 -12.02
CA ASP A 278 -20.60 -3.69 -10.93
C ASP A 278 -20.88 -2.93 -9.63
N MET A 279 -20.13 -1.86 -9.36
CA MET A 279 -20.37 -0.97 -8.20
C MET A 279 -21.71 -0.23 -8.31
N LYS A 280 -22.04 0.34 -9.48
CA LYS A 280 -23.36 0.96 -9.73
C LYS A 280 -24.48 -0.07 -9.58
N SER A 281 -24.28 -1.28 -10.07
CA SER A 281 -25.25 -2.36 -9.93
C SER A 281 -25.46 -2.76 -8.46
N MET A 282 -24.38 -2.82 -7.67
CA MET A 282 -24.46 -3.08 -6.22
C MET A 282 -25.23 -1.99 -5.48
N LEU A 283 -25.09 -0.73 -5.91
CA LEU A 283 -25.80 0.43 -5.34
C LEU A 283 -27.24 0.58 -5.87
N GLY A 284 -27.71 -0.33 -6.73
CA GLY A 284 -29.05 -0.28 -7.31
C GLY A 284 -29.26 0.82 -8.37
N LEU A 285 -28.17 1.44 -8.84
CA LEU A 285 -28.21 2.53 -9.84
C LEU A 285 -28.33 2.00 -11.27
N THR A 286 -28.09 0.70 -11.49
CA THR A 286 -28.27 0.04 -12.79
C THR A 286 -28.82 -1.38 -12.62
N THR A 287 -29.88 -1.71 -13.37
CA THR A 287 -30.45 -3.06 -13.46
C THR A 287 -29.47 -3.96 -14.22
N LYS A 288 -29.16 -5.14 -13.65
CA LYS A 288 -28.28 -6.16 -14.26
C LYS A 288 -28.62 -6.37 -15.74
N ARG A 289 -27.72 -6.01 -16.64
CA ARG A 289 -27.85 -6.28 -18.07
C ARG A 289 -27.60 -7.77 -18.31
N SER A 290 -28.68 -8.53 -18.44
CA SER A 290 -28.74 -9.96 -18.80
C SER A 290 -28.09 -10.31 -20.17
N GLU A 291 -27.39 -9.39 -20.82
CA GLU A 291 -26.93 -9.52 -22.22
C GLU A 291 -25.48 -9.99 -22.37
N ARG A 292 -24.61 -9.91 -21.34
CA ARG A 292 -23.19 -10.33 -21.49
C ARG A 292 -22.99 -11.84 -21.60
N GLN A 293 -23.93 -12.67 -21.12
CA GLN A 293 -23.84 -14.12 -21.33
C GLN A 293 -24.18 -14.56 -22.77
N LEU A 294 -24.85 -13.72 -23.55
CA LEU A 294 -25.28 -14.05 -24.92
C LEU A 294 -24.23 -13.75 -25.99
N PHE A 295 -23.30 -12.83 -25.74
CA PHE A 295 -22.26 -12.47 -26.71
C PHE A 295 -20.96 -13.28 -26.58
N HIS A 296 -20.65 -13.82 -25.40
CA HIS A 296 -19.41 -14.58 -25.21
C HIS A 296 -19.48 -16.02 -25.75
N THR A 297 -20.69 -16.56 -25.99
CA THR A 297 -20.93 -17.87 -26.60
C THR A 297 -20.98 -17.87 -28.12
N ARG A 298 -20.91 -16.71 -28.78
CA ARG A 298 -20.91 -16.63 -30.27
C ARG A 298 -19.56 -16.27 -30.91
N SER A 299 -18.54 -15.83 -30.15
CA SER A 299 -17.27 -15.39 -30.73
C SER A 299 -16.09 -16.36 -30.58
N PHE A 300 -16.34 -17.62 -30.15
CA PHE A 300 -15.32 -18.67 -30.09
C PHE A 300 -15.64 -19.88 -30.99
N THR A 301 -16.65 -19.75 -31.86
CA THR A 301 -16.93 -20.71 -32.93
C THR A 301 -17.00 -19.95 -34.24
N ASN A 302 -15.82 -19.71 -34.81
CA ASN A 302 -15.45 -19.79 -36.23
C ASN A 302 -14.03 -19.24 -36.41
#